data_AF-A0A6J1SHS6-F1
#
_entry.id   AF-A0A6J1SHS6-F1
#
_cell.length_a   1.000
_cell.length_b   1.000
_cell.length_c   1.000
_cell.angle_alpha   90.00
_cell.angle_beta   90.00
_cell.angle_gamma   90.00
#
_symmetry.space_group_name_H-M   'P 1'
#
loop_
_entity.id
_entity.type
_entity.pdbx_description
1 polymer ?
#
loop_
_entity_poly.entity_id
_entity_poly.type
_entity_poly.pdbx_seq_one_letter_code
_entity_poly.pdbx_strand_id
1 'polypeptide(L)'
;MTMATKLEATWKECTSDLPRAVTESWWTNIVEKYTEEPRKFHNLQHLEDKMTHFESVKSILKNPKAVALAIIFNYYEYDPKSVDCETRNIAMFDKFAEDAEIPNESQIHQEVVSLLQAHATHSTDEHKTGGMFGAEDHHYFLDIDMTPLGGEPEDYALYSSKVQQEYGPMPANQYRTFRLRVLETFLMIPNIFATKEFREKFEEQARLNIAKEVSSLKA
;
A
#
# COMPACT_ATOMS: atom_id res chain seq x y z
N MET A 1 -3.24 -26.13 -15.32
CA MET A 1 -2.80 -24.74 -15.48
C MET A 1 -3.45 -23.95 -14.37
N THR A 2 -2.71 -23.64 -13.31
CA THR A 2 -3.11 -22.62 -12.35
C THR A 2 -3.21 -21.30 -13.13
N MET A 3 -4.35 -20.62 -13.05
CA MET A 3 -4.49 -19.27 -13.61
C MET A 3 -3.42 -18.38 -12.97
N ALA A 4 -2.75 -17.54 -13.76
CA ALA A 4 -1.86 -16.52 -13.22
C ALA A 4 -2.66 -15.60 -12.28
N THR A 5 -2.07 -15.22 -11.14
CA THR A 5 -2.72 -14.28 -10.22
C THR A 5 -2.81 -12.89 -10.87
N LYS A 6 -3.67 -12.01 -10.36
CA LYS A 6 -3.75 -10.64 -10.88
C LYS A 6 -2.43 -9.90 -10.69
N LEU A 7 -1.74 -10.11 -9.58
CA LEU A 7 -0.43 -9.53 -9.35
C LEU A 7 0.58 -9.96 -10.42
N GLU A 8 0.67 -11.25 -10.73
CA GLU A 8 1.57 -11.74 -11.77
C GLU A 8 1.20 -11.21 -13.16
N ALA A 9 -0.10 -11.13 -13.46
CA ALA A 9 -0.59 -10.56 -14.71
C ALA A 9 -0.24 -9.06 -14.84
N THR A 10 -0.48 -8.27 -13.78
CA THR A 10 -0.14 -6.85 -13.72
C THR A 10 1.37 -6.64 -13.86
N TRP A 11 2.20 -7.45 -13.18
CA TRP A 11 3.66 -7.38 -13.32
C TRP A 11 4.11 -7.63 -14.76
N LYS A 12 3.59 -8.68 -15.39
CA LYS A 12 3.92 -9.00 -16.80
C LYS A 12 3.48 -7.91 -17.76
N GLU A 13 2.32 -7.31 -17.54
CA GLU A 13 1.82 -6.22 -18.36
C GLU A 13 2.71 -4.97 -18.21
N CYS A 14 2.97 -4.55 -16.97
CA CYS A 14 3.69 -3.30 -16.69
C CYS A 14 5.20 -3.38 -17.03
N THR A 15 5.74 -4.59 -17.16
CA THR A 15 7.15 -4.83 -17.52
C THR A 15 7.36 -5.45 -18.90
N SER A 16 6.30 -5.49 -19.73
CA SER A 16 6.33 -6.15 -21.05
C SER A 16 7.33 -5.55 -22.05
N ASP A 17 7.72 -4.29 -21.84
CA ASP A 17 8.69 -3.51 -22.62
C ASP A 17 10.12 -3.58 -22.07
N LEU A 18 10.35 -4.28 -20.96
CA LEU A 18 11.65 -4.35 -20.27
C LEU A 18 12.40 -5.68 -20.57
N PRO A 19 13.72 -5.76 -20.32
CA PRO A 19 14.49 -6.99 -20.53
C PRO A 19 13.92 -8.18 -19.74
N ARG A 20 13.42 -9.20 -20.46
CA ARG A 20 12.73 -10.35 -19.86
C ARG A 20 13.51 -11.06 -18.74
N ALA A 21 14.82 -11.22 -18.91
CA ALA A 21 15.65 -11.88 -17.90
C ALA A 21 15.66 -11.10 -16.56
N VAL A 22 15.63 -9.76 -16.64
CA VAL A 22 15.57 -8.88 -15.48
C VAL A 22 14.21 -8.99 -14.81
N THR A 23 13.12 -8.94 -15.57
CA THR A 23 11.75 -8.96 -15.02
C THR A 23 11.39 -10.32 -14.40
N GLU A 24 11.88 -11.43 -14.95
CA GLU A 24 11.73 -12.78 -14.36
C GLU A 24 12.56 -12.93 -13.07
N SER A 25 13.77 -12.37 -13.03
CA SER A 25 14.61 -12.37 -11.81
C SER A 25 13.97 -11.54 -10.70
N TRP A 26 13.51 -10.33 -11.01
CA TRP A 26 12.87 -9.45 -10.03
C TRP A 26 11.52 -9.98 -9.56
N TRP A 27 10.74 -10.64 -10.42
CA TRP A 27 9.53 -11.32 -10.02
C TRP A 27 9.80 -12.39 -8.94
N THR A 28 10.86 -13.19 -9.14
CA THR A 28 11.29 -14.19 -8.16
C THR A 28 11.63 -13.53 -6.82
N ASN A 29 12.40 -12.44 -6.84
CA ASN A 29 12.76 -11.69 -5.64
C ASN A 29 11.54 -11.07 -4.93
N ILE A 30 10.58 -10.52 -5.69
CA ILE A 30 9.32 -9.97 -5.15
C ILE A 30 8.54 -11.06 -4.43
N VAL A 31 8.35 -12.22 -5.06
CA VAL A 31 7.63 -13.35 -4.45
C VAL A 31 8.35 -13.82 -3.17
N GLU A 32 9.67 -13.96 -3.20
CA GLU A 32 10.45 -14.32 -2.01
C GLU A 32 10.28 -13.29 -0.88
N LYS A 33 10.43 -12.00 -1.17
CA LYS A 33 10.28 -10.91 -0.19
C LYS A 33 8.91 -10.89 0.46
N TYR A 34 7.84 -11.00 -0.33
CA TYR A 34 6.47 -10.95 0.17
C TYR A 34 5.98 -12.28 0.78
N THR A 35 6.82 -13.33 0.77
CA THR A 35 6.55 -14.61 1.47
C THR A 35 7.43 -14.81 2.71
N GLU A 36 8.26 -13.83 3.07
CA GLU A 36 9.06 -13.88 4.29
C GLU A 36 8.19 -14.07 5.54
N GLU A 37 8.56 -15.03 6.39
CA GLU A 37 7.82 -15.43 7.59
C GLU A 37 7.35 -14.29 8.53
N PRO A 38 8.11 -13.20 8.76
CA PRO A 38 7.66 -12.10 9.60
C PRO A 38 6.41 -11.36 9.07
N ARG A 39 6.12 -11.43 7.77
CA ARG A 39 5.01 -10.73 7.12
C ARG A 39 3.69 -11.46 7.33
N LYS A 40 2.93 -11.07 8.35
CA LYS A 40 1.61 -11.65 8.65
C LYS A 40 0.48 -10.95 7.89
N PHE A 41 0.62 -9.64 7.64
CA PHE A 41 -0.30 -8.83 6.86
C PHE A 41 0.33 -8.34 5.56
N HIS A 42 1.52 -7.73 5.59
CA HIS A 42 2.20 -7.14 4.43
C HIS A 42 2.87 -8.21 3.56
N ASN A 43 2.10 -9.18 3.09
CA ASN A 43 2.53 -10.36 2.36
C ASN A 43 1.93 -10.43 0.96
N LEU A 44 2.24 -11.52 0.24
CA LEU A 44 1.83 -11.70 -1.16
C LEU A 44 0.31 -11.69 -1.35
N GLN A 45 -0.47 -12.20 -0.39
CA GLN A 45 -1.92 -12.17 -0.46
C GLN A 45 -2.44 -10.73 -0.37
N HIS A 46 -1.92 -9.93 0.55
CA HIS A 46 -2.33 -8.54 0.64
C HIS A 46 -1.93 -7.74 -0.62
N LEU A 47 -0.77 -8.03 -1.19
CA LEU A 47 -0.35 -7.42 -2.45
C LEU A 47 -1.29 -7.80 -3.61
N GLU A 48 -1.77 -9.04 -3.67
CA GLU A 48 -2.82 -9.48 -4.61
C GLU A 48 -4.15 -8.75 -4.38
N ASP A 49 -4.55 -8.51 -3.13
CA ASP A 49 -5.75 -7.75 -2.79
C ASP A 49 -5.63 -6.29 -3.26
N LYS A 50 -4.47 -5.65 -3.06
CA LYS A 50 -4.16 -4.31 -3.60
C LYS A 50 -4.28 -4.28 -5.12
N MET A 51 -3.84 -5.34 -5.81
CA MET A 51 -3.98 -5.43 -7.28
C MET A 51 -5.43 -5.56 -7.74
N THR A 52 -6.30 -6.16 -6.92
CA THR A 52 -7.74 -6.16 -7.20
C THR A 52 -8.33 -4.75 -7.13
N HIS A 53 -7.92 -3.93 -6.16
CA HIS A 53 -8.35 -2.54 -6.07
C HIS A 53 -7.76 -1.66 -7.17
N PHE A 54 -6.47 -1.83 -7.49
CA PHE A 54 -5.81 -1.18 -8.62
C PHE A 54 -6.57 -1.42 -9.93
N GLU A 55 -6.92 -2.67 -10.24
CA GLU A 55 -7.63 -2.99 -11.48
C GLU A 55 -8.98 -2.29 -11.58
N SER A 56 -9.67 -2.07 -10.44
CA SER A 56 -10.96 -1.37 -10.43
C SER A 56 -10.89 0.12 -10.80
N VAL A 57 -9.70 0.73 -10.69
CA VAL A 57 -9.45 2.14 -11.06
C VAL A 57 -8.43 2.31 -12.18
N LYS A 58 -7.88 1.22 -12.72
CA LYS A 58 -6.82 1.26 -13.74
C LYS A 58 -7.15 2.13 -14.94
N SER A 59 -8.41 2.15 -15.38
CA SER A 59 -8.86 2.93 -16.54
C SER A 59 -8.95 4.44 -16.31
N ILE A 60 -8.94 4.89 -15.05
CA ILE A 60 -9.01 6.31 -14.68
C ILE A 60 -7.65 6.87 -14.23
N LEU A 61 -6.65 6.01 -14.01
CA LEU A 61 -5.28 6.42 -13.71
C LEU A 61 -4.61 7.06 -14.93
N LYS A 62 -3.80 8.09 -14.69
CA LYS A 62 -3.02 8.76 -15.74
C LYS A 62 -1.82 7.92 -16.15
N ASN A 63 -1.10 7.35 -15.17
CA ASN A 63 -0.03 6.38 -15.37
C ASN A 63 -0.24 5.11 -14.53
N PRO A 64 -1.09 4.17 -15.01
CA PRO A 64 -1.30 2.90 -14.33
C PRO A 64 -0.01 2.06 -14.17
N LYS A 65 0.99 2.20 -15.06
CA LYS A 65 2.28 1.51 -14.93
C LYS A 65 3.05 2.03 -13.69
N ALA A 66 3.09 3.35 -13.48
CA ALA A 66 3.73 3.94 -12.31
C ALA A 66 3.05 3.51 -11.00
N VAL A 67 1.71 3.56 -10.96
CA VAL A 67 0.94 3.17 -9.77
C VAL A 67 1.13 1.69 -9.44
N ALA A 68 1.10 0.80 -10.44
CA ALA A 68 1.33 -0.63 -10.23
C ALA A 68 2.73 -0.91 -9.65
N LEU A 69 3.77 -0.28 -10.21
CA LEU A 69 5.14 -0.41 -9.70
C LEU A 69 5.24 0.15 -8.27
N ALA A 70 4.67 1.32 -7.99
CA ALA A 70 4.66 1.89 -6.65
C ALA A 70 3.95 0.96 -5.63
N ILE A 71 2.83 0.34 -6.00
CA ILE A 71 2.13 -0.65 -5.15
C ILE A 71 3.02 -1.86 -4.82
N ILE A 72 3.82 -2.33 -5.78
CA ILE A 72 4.72 -3.48 -5.58
C ILE A 72 5.93 -3.08 -4.72
N PHE A 73 6.46 -1.88 -4.91
CA PHE A 73 7.68 -1.45 -4.25
C PHE A 73 7.46 -0.77 -2.89
N ASN A 74 6.25 -0.27 -2.55
CA ASN A 74 6.06 0.50 -1.31
C ASN A 74 6.30 -0.28 -0.01
N TYR A 75 6.24 -1.61 -0.05
CA TYR A 75 6.55 -2.51 1.06
C TYR A 75 7.52 -3.63 0.67
N TYR A 76 8.35 -3.43 -0.37
CA TYR A 76 9.33 -4.42 -0.81
C TYR A 76 10.35 -4.72 0.30
N GLU A 77 10.96 -3.68 0.86
CA GLU A 77 11.62 -3.71 2.16
C GLU A 77 10.61 -3.34 3.23
N TYR A 78 10.42 -4.22 4.21
CA TYR A 78 9.42 -4.02 5.26
C TYR A 78 9.97 -4.38 6.62
N ASP A 79 9.92 -3.41 7.53
CA ASP A 79 10.04 -3.62 8.96
C ASP A 79 9.06 -2.65 9.63
N PRO A 80 8.04 -3.13 10.37
CA PRO A 80 7.05 -2.26 11.02
C PRO A 80 7.65 -1.29 12.05
N LYS A 81 8.92 -1.45 12.41
CA LYS A 81 9.66 -0.61 13.38
C LYS A 81 10.65 0.34 12.72
N SER A 82 10.85 0.23 11.40
CA SER A 82 11.80 1.05 10.65
C SER A 82 11.24 2.47 10.44
N VAL A 83 12.12 3.46 10.56
CA VAL A 83 11.81 4.88 10.32
C VAL A 83 12.25 5.36 8.93
N ASP A 84 12.93 4.50 8.17
CA ASP A 84 13.53 4.76 6.85
C ASP A 84 12.94 3.87 5.75
N CYS A 85 11.77 3.26 6.00
CA CYS A 85 11.11 2.30 5.11
C CYS A 85 10.93 2.86 3.69
N GLU A 86 10.48 4.11 3.57
CA GLU A 86 10.30 4.79 2.29
C GLU A 86 11.62 4.88 1.49
N THR A 87 12.69 5.41 2.10
CA THR A 87 14.00 5.56 1.44
C THR A 87 14.57 4.23 0.98
N ARG A 88 14.40 3.16 1.78
CA ARG A 88 14.83 1.81 1.39
C ARG A 88 14.04 1.27 0.21
N ASN A 89 12.72 1.51 0.17
CA ASN A 89 11.87 1.08 -0.93
C ASN A 89 12.15 1.84 -2.23
N ILE A 90 12.43 3.15 -2.15
CA ILE A 90 12.91 3.95 -3.28
C ILE A 90 14.23 3.39 -3.80
N ALA A 91 15.19 3.10 -2.92
CA ALA A 91 16.47 2.52 -3.32
C ALA A 91 16.33 1.15 -3.99
N MET A 92 15.36 0.33 -3.56
CA MET A 92 15.08 -0.94 -4.24
C MET A 92 14.43 -0.75 -5.60
N PHE A 93 13.55 0.24 -5.76
CA PHE A 93 13.01 0.61 -7.06
C PHE A 93 14.10 1.16 -8.00
N ASP A 94 15.00 2.01 -7.49
CA ASP A 94 16.14 2.54 -8.26
C ASP A 94 17.03 1.40 -8.77
N LYS A 95 17.29 0.39 -7.94
CA LYS A 95 18.03 -0.80 -8.35
C LYS A 95 17.30 -1.58 -9.45
N PHE A 96 15.99 -1.76 -9.33
CA PHE A 96 15.19 -2.38 -10.38
C PHE A 96 15.24 -1.57 -11.68
N ALA A 97 15.13 -0.25 -11.59
CA ALA A 97 15.19 0.64 -12.74
C ALA A 97 16.57 0.57 -13.43
N GLU A 98 17.66 0.56 -12.67
CA GLU A 98 19.02 0.39 -13.20
C GLU A 98 19.17 -0.97 -13.91
N ASP A 99 18.78 -2.06 -13.25
CA ASP A 99 18.85 -3.41 -13.84
C ASP A 99 17.99 -3.53 -15.11
N ALA A 100 16.85 -2.83 -15.15
CA ALA A 100 15.89 -2.85 -16.26
C ALA A 100 16.16 -1.78 -17.34
N GLU A 101 17.27 -1.04 -17.23
CA GLU A 101 17.67 0.03 -18.15
C GLU A 101 16.63 1.16 -18.27
N ILE A 102 15.88 1.43 -17.20
CA ILE A 102 14.95 2.58 -17.09
C ILE A 102 15.76 3.82 -16.68
N PRO A 103 15.86 4.88 -17.51
CA PRO A 103 16.62 6.07 -17.15
C PRO A 103 15.99 6.83 -15.97
N ASN A 104 16.82 7.40 -15.10
CA ASN A 104 16.36 8.18 -13.93
C ASN A 104 15.60 9.46 -14.34
N GLU A 105 15.90 10.01 -15.50
CA GLU A 105 15.21 11.17 -16.08
C GLU A 105 13.89 10.80 -16.79
N SER A 106 13.58 9.50 -16.91
CA SER A 106 12.35 9.05 -17.54
C SER A 106 11.13 9.41 -16.68
N GLN A 107 10.02 9.72 -17.35
CA GLN A 107 8.76 10.04 -16.67
C GLN A 107 8.31 8.92 -15.73
N ILE A 108 8.45 7.65 -16.15
CA ILE A 108 8.04 6.50 -15.34
C ILE A 108 8.85 6.39 -14.04
N HIS A 109 10.16 6.62 -14.08
CA HIS A 109 11.01 6.60 -12.89
C HIS A 109 10.58 7.70 -11.90
N GLN A 110 10.47 8.93 -12.39
CA GLN A 110 10.09 10.09 -11.57
C GLN A 110 8.72 9.93 -10.92
N GLU A 111 7.74 9.40 -11.66
CA GLU A 111 6.39 9.19 -11.13
C GLU A 111 6.34 8.08 -10.09
N VAL A 112 7.04 6.97 -10.28
CA VAL A 112 7.12 5.91 -9.25
C VAL A 112 7.79 6.44 -7.98
N VAL A 113 8.91 7.16 -8.11
CA VAL A 113 9.60 7.76 -6.96
C VAL A 113 8.69 8.76 -6.24
N SER A 114 7.96 9.61 -6.98
CA SER A 114 7.02 10.55 -6.38
C SER A 114 5.87 9.86 -5.62
N LEU A 115 5.37 8.73 -6.14
CA LEU A 115 4.34 7.93 -5.46
C LEU A 115 4.89 7.29 -4.18
N LEU A 116 6.09 6.70 -4.25
CA LEU A 116 6.76 6.13 -3.08
C LEU A 116 7.03 7.19 -2.01
N GLN A 117 7.43 8.41 -2.39
CA GLN A 117 7.58 9.53 -1.47
C GLN A 117 6.25 9.95 -0.83
N ALA A 118 5.15 9.99 -1.60
CA ALA A 118 3.83 10.31 -1.09
C ALA A 118 3.34 9.29 -0.03
N HIS A 119 3.81 8.04 -0.10
CA HIS A 119 3.51 7.00 0.89
C HIS A 119 3.92 7.41 2.31
N ALA A 120 5.04 8.11 2.47
CA ALA A 120 5.58 8.44 3.79
C ALA A 120 4.68 9.35 4.64
N THR A 121 3.87 10.21 4.00
CA THR A 121 2.93 11.08 4.71
C THR A 121 1.55 10.44 4.89
N HIS A 122 1.24 9.38 4.13
CA HIS A 122 -0.09 8.74 4.03
C HIS A 122 -1.26 9.73 3.87
N SER A 123 -1.00 10.94 3.35
CA SER A 123 -1.99 12.02 3.37
C SER A 123 -1.60 13.17 2.44
N THR A 124 -2.62 13.71 1.78
CA THR A 124 -2.58 14.90 0.89
C THR A 124 -3.47 16.02 1.46
N ASP A 125 -3.56 17.15 0.77
CA ASP A 125 -4.44 18.25 1.18
C ASP A 125 -5.92 17.86 1.07
N GLU A 126 -6.28 16.98 0.14
CA GLU A 126 -7.62 16.43 -0.06
C GLU A 126 -8.02 15.50 1.06
N HIS A 127 -7.09 14.78 1.69
CA HIS A 127 -7.37 14.04 2.92
C HIS A 127 -7.68 15.01 4.08
N LYS A 128 -6.95 16.13 4.13
CA LYS A 128 -6.99 17.12 5.21
C LYS A 128 -8.11 18.15 5.07
N THR A 129 -8.75 18.25 3.91
CA THR A 129 -9.79 19.25 3.64
C THR A 129 -11.14 18.57 3.43
N GLY A 130 -12.02 18.68 4.43
CA GLY A 130 -13.33 18.02 4.41
C GLY A 130 -14.15 18.34 3.15
N GLY A 131 -14.66 17.30 2.49
CA GLY A 131 -15.48 17.43 1.28
C GLY A 131 -14.70 17.66 -0.01
N MET A 132 -13.38 17.84 0.03
CA MET A 132 -12.55 17.82 -1.18
C MET A 132 -12.32 16.41 -1.68
N PHE A 133 -12.25 16.24 -3.00
CA PHE A 133 -11.92 14.97 -3.65
C PHE A 133 -10.62 15.13 -4.43
N GLY A 134 -9.75 14.12 -4.32
CA GLY A 134 -8.57 13.96 -5.16
C GLY A 134 -8.89 13.13 -6.40
N ALA A 135 -8.21 13.41 -7.51
CA ALA A 135 -8.32 12.66 -8.77
C ALA A 135 -6.94 12.37 -9.42
N GLU A 136 -5.86 12.70 -8.74
CA GLU A 136 -4.48 12.40 -9.17
C GLU A 136 -4.07 10.98 -8.74
N ASP A 137 -3.15 10.36 -9.47
CA ASP A 137 -2.70 8.97 -9.26
C ASP A 137 -2.22 8.68 -7.82
N HIS A 138 -1.58 9.65 -7.17
CA HIS A 138 -1.14 9.51 -5.79
C HIS A 138 -2.30 9.39 -4.80
N HIS A 139 -3.47 9.96 -5.09
CA HIS A 139 -4.67 9.76 -4.27
C HIS A 139 -5.15 8.33 -4.34
N TYR A 140 -5.26 7.77 -5.56
CA TYR A 140 -5.67 6.37 -5.73
C TYR A 140 -4.64 5.40 -5.12
N PHE A 141 -3.35 5.68 -5.27
CA PHE A 141 -2.28 4.88 -4.67
C PHE A 141 -2.40 4.83 -3.14
N LEU A 142 -2.59 5.98 -2.48
CA LEU A 142 -2.76 6.06 -1.03
C LEU A 142 -4.07 5.41 -0.57
N ASP A 143 -5.17 5.65 -1.28
CA ASP A 143 -6.48 5.06 -0.97
C ASP A 143 -6.46 3.53 -1.08
N ILE A 144 -5.77 2.97 -2.09
CA ILE A 144 -5.59 1.52 -2.24
C ILE A 144 -4.88 0.95 -1.00
N ASP A 145 -3.85 1.63 -0.49
CA ASP A 145 -3.11 1.22 0.70
C ASP A 145 -4.00 1.21 1.96
N MET A 146 -4.97 2.13 2.03
CA MET A 146 -5.89 2.28 3.18
C MET A 146 -7.14 1.39 3.10
N THR A 147 -7.38 0.67 2.00
CA THR A 147 -8.54 -0.22 1.82
C THR A 147 -8.83 -1.19 2.96
N PRO A 148 -7.83 -1.79 3.67
CA PRO A 148 -8.10 -2.71 4.77
C PRO A 148 -8.91 -2.06 5.90
N LEU A 149 -8.82 -0.73 6.06
CA LEU A 149 -9.56 -0.01 7.08
C LEU A 149 -11.08 -0.12 6.85
N GLY A 150 -11.52 -0.03 5.60
CA GLY A 150 -12.93 -0.06 5.21
C GLY A 150 -13.49 -1.44 4.86
N GLY A 151 -12.74 -2.52 5.13
CA GLY A 151 -13.23 -3.89 4.93
C GLY A 151 -14.39 -4.25 5.87
N GLU A 152 -15.05 -5.37 5.59
CA GLU A 152 -16.08 -5.91 6.49
C GLU A 152 -15.52 -6.10 7.91
N PRO A 153 -16.35 -6.01 8.97
CA PRO A 153 -15.87 -6.05 10.35
C PRO A 153 -14.98 -7.25 10.68
N GLU A 154 -15.26 -8.43 10.12
CA GLU A 154 -14.47 -9.65 10.28
C GLU A 154 -13.10 -9.55 9.59
N ASP A 155 -13.06 -9.00 8.38
CA ASP A 155 -11.83 -8.79 7.62
C ASP A 155 -10.93 -7.76 8.29
N TYR A 156 -11.52 -6.67 8.80
CA TYR A 156 -10.79 -5.66 9.58
C TYR A 156 -10.19 -6.26 10.87
N ALA A 157 -10.95 -7.10 11.58
CA ALA A 157 -10.45 -7.77 12.78
C ALA A 157 -9.25 -8.68 12.46
N LEU A 158 -9.31 -9.40 11.35
CA LEU A 158 -8.19 -10.21 10.86
C LEU A 158 -6.99 -9.34 10.46
N TYR A 159 -7.22 -8.24 9.75
CA TYR A 159 -6.21 -7.25 9.39
C TYR A 159 -5.49 -6.72 10.65
N SER A 160 -6.24 -6.18 11.62
CA SER A 160 -5.68 -5.61 12.85
C SER A 160 -4.88 -6.65 13.64
N SER A 161 -5.39 -7.88 13.75
CA SER A 161 -4.68 -8.99 14.40
C SER A 161 -3.38 -9.34 13.68
N LYS A 162 -3.38 -9.43 12.36
CA LYS A 162 -2.17 -9.72 11.57
C LYS A 162 -1.14 -8.60 11.68
N VAL A 163 -1.55 -7.34 11.56
CA VAL A 163 -0.67 -6.18 11.76
C VAL A 163 -0.04 -6.21 13.14
N GLN A 164 -0.82 -6.49 14.20
CA GLN A 164 -0.28 -6.63 15.56
C GLN A 164 0.82 -7.69 15.65
N GLN A 165 0.66 -8.83 14.98
CA GLN A 165 1.67 -9.90 14.98
C GLN A 165 2.99 -9.48 14.34
N GLU A 166 2.98 -8.57 13.36
CA GLU A 166 4.19 -8.08 12.69
C GLU A 166 5.08 -7.24 13.62
N TYR A 167 4.50 -6.57 14.62
CA TYR A 167 5.27 -5.87 15.65
C TYR A 167 6.02 -6.83 16.60
N GLY A 168 5.74 -8.13 16.52
CA GLY A 168 6.50 -9.21 17.17
C GLY A 168 6.62 -9.02 18.68
N PRO A 169 7.84 -8.99 19.26
CA PRO A 169 8.05 -8.93 20.71
C PRO A 169 7.80 -7.55 21.34
N MET A 170 7.20 -6.60 20.62
CA MET A 170 6.86 -5.30 21.19
C MET A 170 5.93 -5.50 22.40
N PRO A 171 6.23 -4.90 23.58
CA PRO A 171 5.37 -5.02 24.74
C PRO A 171 3.94 -4.55 24.44
N ALA A 172 2.94 -5.32 24.88
CA ALA A 172 1.53 -5.08 24.54
C ALA A 172 1.07 -3.64 24.84
N ASN A 173 1.51 -3.04 25.96
CA ASN A 173 1.17 -1.66 26.32
C ASN A 173 1.80 -0.63 25.38
N GLN A 174 3.01 -0.89 24.86
CA GLN A 174 3.65 -0.01 23.88
C GLN A 174 2.93 -0.10 22.54
N TYR A 175 2.62 -1.31 22.06
CA TYR A 175 1.84 -1.51 20.84
C TYR A 175 0.47 -0.82 20.95
N ARG A 176 -0.25 -1.05 22.05
CA ARG A 176 -1.56 -0.43 22.32
C ARG A 176 -1.48 1.10 22.26
N THR A 177 -0.47 1.71 22.89
CA THR A 177 -0.28 3.16 22.89
C THR A 177 0.01 3.70 21.49
N PHE A 178 0.90 3.02 20.75
CA PHE A 178 1.24 3.38 19.37
C PHE A 178 0.02 3.25 18.45
N ARG A 179 -0.67 2.11 18.49
CA ARG A 179 -1.84 1.82 17.65
C ARG A 179 -2.98 2.79 17.93
N LEU A 180 -3.26 3.12 19.20
CA LEU A 180 -4.23 4.15 19.55
C LEU A 180 -3.92 5.49 18.87
N ARG A 181 -2.66 5.95 18.93
CA ARG A 181 -2.27 7.21 18.30
C ARG A 181 -2.55 7.21 16.80
N VAL A 182 -2.18 6.14 16.10
CA VAL A 182 -2.43 5.99 14.66
C VAL A 182 -3.93 6.05 14.35
N LEU A 183 -4.74 5.29 15.08
CA LEU A 183 -6.19 5.22 14.86
C LEU A 183 -6.90 6.54 15.21
N GLU A 184 -6.49 7.20 16.28
CA GLU A 184 -7.01 8.53 16.64
C GLU A 184 -6.65 9.57 15.59
N THR A 185 -5.47 9.50 14.97
CA THR A 185 -5.12 10.34 13.81
C THR A 185 -6.09 10.12 12.66
N PHE A 186 -6.42 8.88 12.29
CA PHE A 186 -7.41 8.63 11.23
C PHE A 186 -8.80 9.20 11.56
N LEU A 187 -9.23 9.13 12.83
CA LEU A 187 -10.51 9.72 13.24
C LEU A 187 -10.54 11.24 13.14
N MET A 188 -9.37 11.91 13.23
CA MET A 188 -9.24 13.36 13.07
C MET A 188 -9.13 13.81 11.62
N ILE A 189 -8.69 12.95 10.70
CA ILE A 189 -8.57 13.27 9.28
C ILE A 189 -9.98 13.39 8.67
N PRO A 190 -10.32 14.51 7.99
CA PRO A 190 -11.65 14.71 7.41
C PRO A 190 -12.06 13.67 6.39
N ASN A 191 -11.12 13.18 5.57
CA ASN A 191 -11.38 12.14 4.59
C ASN A 191 -10.29 11.06 4.70
N ILE A 192 -10.66 9.87 5.16
CA ILE A 192 -9.71 8.73 5.22
C ILE A 192 -9.31 8.32 3.80
N PHE A 193 -10.27 8.39 2.86
CA PHE A 193 -10.04 8.18 1.44
C PHE A 193 -10.20 9.50 0.68
N ALA A 194 -9.20 9.90 -0.09
CA ALA A 194 -9.22 11.16 -0.84
C ALA A 194 -10.09 11.11 -2.11
N THR A 195 -10.15 9.96 -2.78
CA THR A 195 -10.88 9.80 -4.04
C THR A 195 -12.35 9.53 -3.80
N LYS A 196 -13.19 9.89 -4.76
CA LYS A 196 -14.64 9.71 -4.62
C LYS A 196 -15.02 8.23 -4.56
N GLU A 197 -14.43 7.44 -5.45
CA GLU A 197 -14.67 6.01 -5.64
C GLU A 197 -14.37 5.20 -4.38
N PHE A 198 -13.24 5.47 -3.72
CA PHE A 198 -12.87 4.77 -2.49
C PHE A 198 -13.63 5.34 -1.28
N ARG A 199 -13.86 6.65 -1.22
CA ARG A 199 -14.63 7.26 -0.12
C ARG A 199 -16.05 6.71 -0.05
N GLU A 200 -16.77 6.69 -1.16
CA GLU A 200 -18.14 6.16 -1.22
C GLU A 200 -18.21 4.68 -0.83
N LYS A 201 -17.12 3.92 -1.06
CA LYS A 201 -17.07 2.48 -0.79
C LYS A 201 -16.61 2.12 0.61
N PHE A 202 -15.67 2.86 1.19
CA PHE A 202 -14.90 2.41 2.36
C PHE A 202 -14.95 3.35 3.56
N GLU A 203 -15.26 4.64 3.39
CA GLU A 203 -15.10 5.66 4.44
C GLU A 203 -15.98 5.38 5.67
N GLU A 204 -17.27 5.08 5.46
CA GLU A 204 -18.22 4.82 6.55
C GLU A 204 -17.78 3.60 7.38
N GLN A 205 -17.51 2.48 6.69
CA GLN A 205 -17.09 1.26 7.34
C GLN A 205 -15.72 1.42 8.03
N ALA A 206 -14.79 2.16 7.44
CA ALA A 206 -13.49 2.46 8.04
C ALA A 206 -13.64 3.20 9.37
N ARG A 207 -14.51 4.21 9.43
CA ARG A 207 -14.76 4.95 10.67
C ARG A 207 -15.37 4.07 11.76
N LEU A 208 -16.32 3.19 11.39
CA LEU A 208 -16.92 2.23 12.33
C LEU A 208 -15.88 1.24 12.88
N ASN A 209 -15.06 0.67 12.00
CA ASN A 209 -14.00 -0.28 12.35
C ASN A 209 -12.96 0.35 13.28
N ILE A 210 -12.45 1.52 12.91
CA ILE A 210 -11.45 2.26 13.68
C ILE A 210 -12.01 2.65 15.06
N ALA A 211 -13.24 3.19 15.11
CA ALA A 211 -13.87 3.57 16.38
C ALA A 211 -14.02 2.37 17.33
N LYS A 212 -14.43 1.21 16.79
CA LYS A 212 -14.54 -0.05 17.55
C LYS A 212 -13.18 -0.51 18.08
N GLU A 213 -12.13 -0.48 17.28
CA GLU A 213 -10.77 -0.83 17.72
C GLU A 213 -10.27 0.15 18.79
N VAL A 214 -10.48 1.45 18.62
CA VAL A 214 -10.13 2.47 19.64
C VAL A 214 -10.84 2.21 20.96
N SER A 215 -12.14 1.91 20.96
CA SER A 215 -12.87 1.55 22.19
C SER A 215 -12.29 0.31 22.86
N SER A 216 -11.98 -0.74 22.08
CA SER A 216 -11.35 -1.96 22.59
C SER A 216 -9.95 -1.70 23.17
N LEU A 217 -9.18 -0.81 22.56
CA LEU A 217 -7.85 -0.41 23.02
C LEU A 217 -7.91 0.63 24.15
N LYS A 218 -9.07 1.11 24.58
CA LYS A 218 -9.21 2.00 25.76
C LYS A 218 -9.77 1.28 26.99
N ALA A 219 -10.49 0.18 26.81
CA ALA A 219 -10.98 -0.69 27.88
C ALA A 219 -9.84 -1.37 28.67
#